data_AF-A0A9D1CRW2-F1
#
_entry.id   AF-A0A9D1CRW2-F1
#
_cell.length_a   1.000
_cell.length_b   1.000
_cell.length_c   1.000
_cell.angle_alpha   90.00
_cell.angle_beta   90.00
_cell.angle_gamma   90.00
#
_symmetry.space_group_name_H-M   'P 1'
#
loop_
_entity.id
_entity.type
_entity.pdbx_description
1 polymer ?
#
loop_
_entity_poly.entity_id
_entity_poly.type
_entity_poly.pdbx_seq_one_letter_code
_entity_poly.pdbx_strand_id
1 'polypeptide(L)'
;MAYDRARAVAYARRWALERNPAYLNFDGLGGDCTNFVSQCLYAGCGVMNFTPVTGWYYRDAAHRAAAWTSVAYLYRFLTENRGAGPRGVHIKPTDVLPGDVVQLGWKRGTYTHSVLVVGFCGDEACVAAHTQDAWMRPLSAYRQPNRRFLRIEA
;
A
#
# COMPACT_ATOMS: atom_id res chain seq x y z
N MET A 1 -16.42 -9.37 3.44
CA MET A 1 -15.79 -9.21 4.78
C MET A 1 -15.29 -7.78 4.82
N ALA A 2 -15.57 -7.00 5.88
CA ALA A 2 -15.18 -5.60 5.88
C ALA A 2 -13.65 -5.42 6.10
N TYR A 3 -13.06 -4.41 5.47
CA TYR A 3 -11.66 -4.03 5.66
C TYR A 3 -11.45 -3.35 7.01
N ASP A 4 -10.61 -3.94 7.86
CA ASP A 4 -10.24 -3.37 9.16
C ASP A 4 -9.05 -2.40 9.01
N ARG A 5 -9.41 -1.11 8.89
CA ARG A 5 -8.44 -0.01 8.78
C ARG A 5 -7.52 0.08 9.99
N ALA A 6 -8.04 -0.17 11.19
CA ALA A 6 -7.28 -0.05 12.41
C ALA A 6 -6.16 -1.10 12.47
N ARG A 7 -6.44 -2.33 12.00
CA ARG A 7 -5.42 -3.38 11.87
C ARG A 7 -4.35 -3.04 10.84
N ALA A 8 -4.73 -2.48 9.69
CA ALA A 8 -3.76 -2.05 8.69
C ALA A 8 -2.81 -0.96 9.24
N VAL A 9 -3.36 0.03 9.94
CA VAL A 9 -2.57 1.10 10.57
C VAL A 9 -1.72 0.58 11.73
N ALA A 10 -2.25 -0.34 12.55
CA ALA A 10 -1.50 -0.96 13.63
C ALA A 10 -0.31 -1.79 13.10
N TYR A 11 -0.51 -2.50 11.98
CA TYR A 11 0.57 -3.20 11.30
C TYR A 11 1.63 -2.22 10.81
N ALA A 12 1.22 -1.14 10.15
CA ALA A 12 2.14 -0.11 9.69
C ALA A 12 2.92 0.50 10.87
N ARG A 13 2.28 0.76 12.01
CA ARG A 13 2.95 1.27 13.21
C ARG A 13 4.06 0.33 13.71
N ARG A 14 3.82 -0.97 13.66
CA ARG A 14 4.80 -1.96 14.12
C ARG A 14 5.99 -2.06 13.17
N TRP A 15 5.74 -2.02 11.86
CA TRP A 15 6.74 -2.43 10.87
C TRP A 15 7.30 -1.29 10.00
N ALA A 16 6.76 -0.08 10.06
CA ALA A 16 7.24 1.04 9.23
C ALA A 16 8.74 1.35 9.39
N LEU A 17 9.32 1.03 10.55
CA LEU A 17 10.73 1.29 10.91
C LEU A 17 11.56 0.01 11.02
N GLU A 18 10.99 -1.14 10.70
CA GLU A 18 11.63 -2.45 10.82
C GLU A 18 11.24 -3.31 9.59
N ARG A 19 11.61 -4.58 9.56
CA ARG A 19 11.17 -5.52 8.51
C ARG A 19 10.53 -6.73 9.17
N ASN A 20 9.33 -7.08 8.72
CA ASN A 20 8.67 -8.29 9.19
C ASN A 20 9.39 -9.52 8.61
N PRO A 21 9.99 -10.40 9.43
CA PRO A 21 10.76 -11.55 8.95
C PRO A 21 9.91 -12.59 8.21
N ALA A 22 8.58 -12.51 8.26
CA ALA A 22 7.69 -13.36 7.47
C ALA A 22 7.71 -13.02 5.96
N TYR A 23 8.26 -11.88 5.57
CA TYR A 23 8.33 -11.41 4.20
C TYR A 23 9.78 -11.12 3.80
N LEU A 24 10.10 -11.31 2.52
CA LEU A 24 11.40 -10.93 1.99
C LEU A 24 11.59 -9.42 2.16
N ASN A 25 12.77 -9.02 2.62
CA ASN A 25 13.20 -7.64 2.58
C ASN A 25 13.59 -7.26 1.14
N PHE A 26 12.89 -6.30 0.55
CA PHE A 26 13.17 -5.80 -0.81
C PHE A 26 14.03 -4.52 -0.83
N ASP A 27 14.64 -4.14 0.30
CA ASP A 27 15.59 -3.03 0.36
C ASP A 27 16.70 -3.21 -0.70
N GLY A 28 16.93 -2.16 -1.48
CA GLY A 28 17.90 -2.17 -2.60
C GLY A 28 17.50 -2.99 -3.84
N LEU A 29 16.51 -3.89 -3.73
CA LEU A 29 15.99 -4.69 -4.86
C LEU A 29 14.87 -3.98 -5.62
N GLY A 30 14.26 -2.98 -4.99
CA GLY A 30 13.07 -2.29 -5.50
C GLY A 30 11.78 -3.05 -5.18
N GLY A 31 10.67 -2.31 -5.15
CA GLY A 31 9.34 -2.87 -4.84
C GLY A 31 8.99 -2.94 -3.35
N ASP A 32 9.90 -2.63 -2.44
CA ASP A 32 9.64 -2.76 -1.00
C ASP A 32 8.51 -1.85 -0.49
N CYS A 33 8.34 -0.67 -1.10
CA CYS A 33 7.20 0.18 -0.80
C CYS A 33 5.85 -0.51 -1.03
N THR A 34 5.74 -1.32 -2.09
CA THR A 34 4.51 -2.04 -2.43
C THR A 34 4.39 -3.32 -1.61
N ASN A 35 5.51 -3.99 -1.31
CA ASN A 35 5.56 -5.11 -0.38
C ASN A 35 5.01 -4.71 0.99
N PHE A 36 5.51 -3.62 1.57
CA PHE A 36 5.03 -3.08 2.85
C PHE A 36 3.54 -2.70 2.82
N VAL A 37 3.10 -1.95 1.80
CA VAL A 37 1.69 -1.60 1.67
C VAL A 37 0.83 -2.85 1.54
N SER A 38 1.28 -3.87 0.79
CA SER A 38 0.55 -5.14 0.68
C SER A 38 0.45 -5.88 2.02
N GLN A 39 1.51 -5.88 2.83
CA GLN A 39 1.47 -6.44 4.17
C GLN A 39 0.45 -5.71 5.07
N CYS A 40 0.41 -4.38 5.01
CA CYS A 40 -0.57 -3.59 5.75
C CYS A 40 -2.01 -3.90 5.32
N LEU A 41 -2.25 -3.94 4.00
CA LEU A 41 -3.55 -4.30 3.44
C LEU A 41 -3.98 -5.70 3.89
N TYR A 42 -3.05 -6.67 3.86
CA TYR A 42 -3.33 -8.04 4.29
C TYR A 42 -3.66 -8.14 5.78
N ALA A 43 -2.98 -7.36 6.62
CA ALA A 43 -3.31 -7.27 8.05
C ALA A 43 -4.73 -6.73 8.29
N GLY A 44 -5.22 -5.87 7.40
CA GLY A 44 -6.57 -5.29 7.45
C GLY A 44 -7.67 -6.13 6.81
N CYS A 45 -7.40 -6.88 5.73
CA CYS A 45 -8.42 -7.69 5.05
C CYS A 45 -8.39 -9.18 5.42
N GLY A 46 -7.26 -9.69 5.92
CA GLY A 46 -7.07 -11.08 6.34
C GLY A 46 -7.07 -12.12 5.22
N VAL A 47 -7.24 -11.73 3.96
CA VAL A 47 -7.35 -12.65 2.81
C VAL A 47 -6.50 -12.19 1.63
N MET A 48 -5.78 -13.13 1.02
CA MET A 48 -5.06 -12.93 -0.22
C MET A 48 -5.86 -13.46 -1.41
N ASN A 49 -5.55 -12.95 -2.60
CA ASN A 49 -6.16 -13.40 -3.84
C ASN A 49 -5.14 -14.21 -4.67
N PHE A 50 -5.35 -15.52 -4.74
CA PHE A 50 -4.46 -16.45 -5.46
C PHE A 50 -4.84 -16.65 -6.94
N THR A 51 -5.64 -15.76 -7.53
CA THR A 51 -6.00 -15.85 -8.96
C THR A 51 -4.71 -15.85 -9.80
N PRO A 52 -4.52 -16.82 -10.71
CA PRO A 52 -3.35 -16.86 -11.57
C PRO A 52 -3.20 -15.56 -12.37
N VAL A 53 -1.97 -15.05 -12.48
CA VAL A 53 -1.59 -13.84 -13.24
C VAL A 53 -2.12 -12.51 -12.66
N THR A 54 -3.39 -12.43 -12.27
CA THR A 54 -4.06 -11.18 -11.85
C THR A 54 -4.31 -11.06 -10.35
N GLY A 55 -3.96 -12.08 -9.57
CA GLY A 55 -4.12 -12.07 -8.12
C GLY A 55 -3.16 -11.12 -7.39
N TRP A 56 -3.28 -11.14 -6.07
CA TRP A 56 -2.46 -10.40 -5.11
C TRP A 56 -2.21 -11.29 -3.91
N TYR A 57 -1.02 -11.88 -3.87
CA TYR A 57 -0.62 -12.82 -2.82
C TYR A 57 0.90 -12.85 -2.66
N TYR A 58 1.33 -13.33 -1.50
CA TYR A 58 2.70 -13.67 -1.16
C TYR A 58 2.72 -14.99 -0.39
N ARG A 59 3.40 -16.01 -0.92
CA ARG A 59 3.68 -17.25 -0.18
C ARG A 59 5.13 -17.26 0.28
N ASP A 60 6.02 -16.93 -0.64
CA ASP A 60 7.45 -16.78 -0.40
C ASP A 60 8.07 -15.88 -1.48
N ALA A 61 9.39 -15.71 -1.42
CA ALA A 61 10.14 -14.89 -2.36
C ALA A 61 9.95 -15.34 -3.82
N ALA A 62 9.92 -16.64 -4.13
CA ALA A 62 9.75 -17.14 -5.49
C ALA A 62 8.28 -17.16 -5.93
N HIS A 63 7.36 -17.37 -4.99
CA HIS A 63 5.93 -17.56 -5.24
C HIS A 63 5.11 -16.38 -4.70
N ARG A 64 5.10 -15.29 -5.45
CA ARG A 64 4.30 -14.09 -5.18
C ARG A 64 3.73 -13.50 -6.46
N ALA A 65 2.58 -12.84 -6.35
CA ALA A 65 2.01 -12.10 -7.46
C ALA A 65 2.80 -10.80 -7.72
N ALA A 66 2.86 -10.37 -8.98
CA ALA A 66 3.43 -9.07 -9.34
C ALA A 66 2.74 -7.91 -8.60
N ALA A 67 1.43 -8.02 -8.35
CA ALA A 67 0.65 -7.04 -7.59
C ALA A 67 1.10 -6.87 -6.15
N TRP A 68 1.77 -7.86 -5.55
CA TRP A 68 2.27 -7.75 -4.17
C TRP A 68 3.47 -6.80 -4.05
N THR A 69 4.31 -6.69 -5.10
CA THR A 69 5.58 -5.95 -5.03
C THR A 69 5.74 -4.85 -6.09
N SER A 70 4.76 -4.66 -6.98
CA SER A 70 4.82 -3.61 -8.02
C SER A 70 3.68 -2.61 -7.90
N VAL A 71 4.01 -1.31 -7.91
CA VAL A 71 3.09 -0.18 -7.79
C VAL A 71 1.98 -0.23 -8.86
N ALA A 72 2.37 -0.51 -10.11
CA ALA A 72 1.43 -0.56 -11.23
C ALA A 72 0.47 -1.76 -11.14
N TYR A 73 0.99 -2.94 -10.78
CA TYR A 73 0.16 -4.14 -10.64
C TYR A 73 -0.71 -4.10 -9.38
N LEU A 74 -0.22 -3.54 -8.27
CA LEU A 74 -1.04 -3.32 -7.06
C LEU A 74 -2.23 -2.41 -7.40
N TYR A 75 -1.97 -1.30 -8.11
CA TYR A 75 -3.04 -0.41 -8.55
C TYR A 75 -4.09 -1.14 -9.36
N ARG A 76 -3.63 -1.87 -10.39
CA ARG A 76 -4.51 -2.64 -11.27
C ARG A 76 -5.36 -3.61 -10.46
N PHE A 77 -4.73 -4.39 -9.57
CA PHE A 77 -5.44 -5.30 -8.67
C PHE A 77 -6.50 -4.56 -7.85
N LEU A 78 -6.12 -3.50 -7.11
CA LEU A 78 -7.06 -2.77 -6.27
C LEU A 78 -8.25 -2.21 -7.05
N THR A 79 -8.04 -1.64 -8.24
CA THR A 79 -9.13 -1.01 -9.00
C THR A 79 -9.99 -1.99 -9.80
N GLU A 80 -9.42 -3.13 -10.22
CA GLU A 80 -10.09 -4.11 -11.08
C GLU A 80 -10.63 -5.32 -10.32
N ASN A 81 -10.15 -5.60 -9.10
CA ASN A 81 -10.54 -6.77 -8.34
C ASN A 81 -12.06 -6.82 -8.11
N ARG A 82 -12.63 -8.01 -8.35
CA ARG A 82 -14.03 -8.38 -8.15
C ARG A 82 -14.18 -9.60 -7.23
N GLY A 83 -13.07 -10.20 -6.82
CA GLY A 83 -13.02 -11.40 -5.99
C GLY A 83 -12.47 -11.10 -4.59
N ALA A 84 -11.91 -12.12 -3.94
CA ALA A 84 -11.34 -12.00 -2.60
C ALA A 84 -10.23 -10.94 -2.52
N GLY A 85 -10.05 -10.34 -1.34
CA GLY A 85 -9.02 -9.34 -1.08
C GLY A 85 -9.51 -7.89 -1.19
N PRO A 86 -8.62 -6.92 -0.95
CA PRO A 86 -9.01 -5.52 -0.91
C PRO A 86 -9.36 -4.99 -2.31
N ARG A 87 -10.22 -3.97 -2.34
CA ARG A 87 -10.55 -3.15 -3.50
C ARG A 87 -10.21 -1.69 -3.20
N GLY A 88 -9.78 -0.97 -4.22
CA GLY A 88 -9.50 0.46 -4.18
C GLY A 88 -10.49 1.25 -5.02
N VAL A 89 -11.05 2.31 -4.46
CA VAL A 89 -11.89 3.29 -5.17
C VAL A 89 -11.19 4.65 -5.16
N HIS A 90 -11.18 5.33 -6.31
CA HIS A 90 -10.61 6.69 -6.39
C HIS A 90 -11.40 7.66 -5.52
N ILE A 91 -10.68 8.44 -4.72
CA ILE A 91 -11.25 9.48 -3.86
C ILE A 91 -10.50 10.80 -4.02
N LYS A 92 -11.13 11.88 -3.56
CA LYS A 92 -10.45 13.18 -3.47
C LYS A 92 -9.46 13.16 -2.30
N PRO A 93 -8.41 14.00 -2.34
CA PRO A 93 -7.48 14.12 -1.21
C PRO A 93 -8.17 14.46 0.11
N THR A 94 -9.24 15.25 0.07
CA THR A 94 -10.04 15.67 1.23
C THR A 94 -10.79 14.54 1.92
N ASP A 95 -11.02 13.44 1.20
CA ASP A 95 -11.82 12.33 1.72
C ASP A 95 -10.93 11.24 2.31
N VAL A 96 -9.60 11.35 2.21
CA VAL A 96 -8.67 10.29 2.61
C VAL A 96 -8.82 9.92 4.09
N LEU A 97 -8.72 8.64 4.41
CA LEU A 97 -8.76 8.14 5.78
C LEU A 97 -7.54 7.25 6.09
N PRO A 98 -7.16 7.10 7.37
CA PRO A 98 -6.20 6.08 7.77
C PRO A 98 -6.60 4.68 7.25
N GLY A 99 -5.60 3.94 6.78
CA GLY A 99 -5.78 2.66 6.09
C GLY A 99 -5.99 2.79 4.57
N ASP A 100 -6.13 4.00 4.03
CA ASP A 100 -6.15 4.22 2.57
C ASP A 100 -4.75 4.18 1.95
N VAL A 101 -4.68 3.94 0.65
CA VAL A 101 -3.43 3.88 -0.10
C VAL A 101 -3.29 5.12 -0.96
N VAL A 102 -2.10 5.73 -0.94
CA VAL A 102 -1.73 6.76 -1.90
C VAL A 102 -0.60 6.23 -2.75
N GLN A 103 -0.70 6.43 -4.06
CA GLN A 103 0.41 6.18 -4.96
C GLN A 103 0.93 7.47 -5.54
N LEU A 104 2.25 7.60 -5.53
CA LEU A 104 2.97 8.79 -5.95
C LEU A 104 3.67 8.53 -7.28
N GLY A 105 3.67 9.53 -8.14
CA GLY A 105 4.22 9.43 -9.48
C GLY A 105 4.92 10.70 -9.97
N TRP A 106 5.74 10.51 -10.99
CA TRP A 106 6.44 11.60 -11.67
C TRP A 106 5.64 12.10 -12.88
N LYS A 107 6.12 13.18 -13.51
CA LYS A 107 5.56 13.69 -14.77
C LYS A 107 5.55 12.57 -15.82
N ARG A 108 4.56 12.58 -16.73
CA ARG A 108 4.22 11.52 -17.72
C ARG A 108 3.41 10.33 -17.19
N GLY A 109 2.89 10.39 -15.97
CA GLY A 109 1.89 9.42 -15.47
C GLY A 109 2.47 8.13 -14.88
N THR A 110 3.79 8.00 -14.77
CA THR A 110 4.42 6.84 -14.14
C THR A 110 4.37 6.96 -12.62
N TYR A 111 3.61 6.08 -11.99
CA TYR A 111 3.56 5.91 -10.54
C TYR A 111 4.67 4.96 -10.07
N THR A 112 5.45 5.39 -9.09
CA THR A 112 6.69 4.73 -8.67
C THR A 112 6.74 4.40 -7.19
N HIS A 113 5.81 4.90 -6.39
CA HIS A 113 5.81 4.68 -4.95
C HIS A 113 4.39 4.44 -4.42
N SER A 114 4.25 3.49 -3.50
CA SER A 114 3.01 3.23 -2.75
C SER A 114 3.26 3.55 -1.28
N VAL A 115 2.31 4.23 -0.63
CA VAL A 115 2.33 4.56 0.79
C VAL A 115 0.97 4.27 1.43
N LEU A 116 0.95 3.96 2.72
CA LEU A 116 -0.29 3.80 3.49
C LEU A 116 -0.54 5.06 4.32
N VAL A 117 -1.76 5.58 4.29
CA VAL A 117 -2.19 6.67 5.17
C VAL A 117 -2.38 6.13 6.57
N VAL A 118 -1.74 6.74 7.56
CA VAL A 118 -1.74 6.27 8.96
C VAL A 118 -2.31 7.29 9.94
N GLY A 119 -2.54 8.53 9.48
CA GLY A 119 -3.07 9.61 10.30
C GLY A 119 -2.99 10.94 9.58
N PHE A 120 -3.01 12.01 10.37
CA PHE A 120 -2.87 13.38 9.89
C PHE A 120 -1.84 14.13 10.74
N CYS A 121 -1.08 15.02 10.11
CA CYS A 121 -0.17 15.95 10.77
C CYS A 121 -0.71 17.37 10.55
N GLY A 122 -1.56 17.83 11.47
CA GLY A 122 -2.45 18.95 11.22
C GLY A 122 -3.55 18.55 10.23
N ASP A 123 -3.77 19.36 9.20
CA ASP A 123 -4.76 19.07 8.14
C ASP A 123 -4.21 18.21 7.01
N GLU A 124 -2.90 17.88 7.04
CA GLU A 124 -2.25 17.10 6.00
C GLU A 124 -2.24 15.60 6.33
N ALA A 125 -2.55 14.75 5.35
CA ALA A 125 -2.41 13.31 5.48
C ALA A 125 -0.95 12.88 5.76
N CYS A 126 -0.78 12.04 6.77
CA CYS A 126 0.49 11.46 7.15
C CYS A 126 0.53 9.96 6.82
N VAL A 127 1.68 9.51 6.32
CA VAL A 127 1.83 8.18 5.72
C VAL A 127 2.96 7.38 6.34
N ALA A 128 2.87 6.07 6.14
CA ALA A 128 3.93 5.12 6.41
C ALA A 128 4.42 4.46 5.11
N ALA A 129 5.73 4.20 5.05
CA ALA A 129 6.38 3.54 3.92
C ALA A 129 7.76 3.01 4.34
N HIS A 130 8.22 1.91 3.75
CA HIS A 130 9.61 1.46 3.93
C HIS A 130 10.65 2.30 3.17
N THR A 131 10.24 3.14 2.23
CA THR A 131 11.19 4.07 1.60
C THR A 131 11.63 5.10 2.63
N GLN A 132 12.91 5.02 3.03
CA GLN A 132 13.51 5.80 4.12
C GLN A 132 12.83 5.59 5.49
N ASP A 133 12.26 4.40 5.71
CA ASP A 133 11.63 3.99 6.98
C ASP A 133 10.78 5.09 7.60
N ALA A 134 9.67 5.38 6.93
CA ALA A 134 8.80 6.50 7.23
C ALA A 134 7.61 6.05 8.09
N TRP A 135 7.45 6.67 9.25
CA TRP A 135 6.25 6.61 10.10
C TRP A 135 5.72 8.02 10.34
N MET A 136 4.40 8.23 10.22
CA MET A 136 3.75 9.54 10.39
C MET A 136 4.41 10.67 9.59
N ARG A 137 4.89 10.35 8.38
CA ARG A 137 5.56 11.34 7.52
C ARG A 137 4.51 12.13 6.73
N PRO A 138 4.56 13.48 6.73
CA PRO A 138 3.66 14.29 5.90
C PRO A 138 3.80 13.94 4.43
N LEU A 139 2.67 13.86 3.71
CA LEU A 139 2.68 13.52 2.29
C LEU A 139 3.46 14.56 1.47
N SER A 140 3.52 15.82 1.90
CA SER A 140 4.29 16.93 1.35
C SER A 140 5.79 16.70 1.36
N ALA A 141 6.30 15.81 2.22
CA ALA A 141 7.72 15.44 2.23
C ALA A 141 8.16 14.69 0.96
N TYR A 142 7.21 14.15 0.20
CA TYR A 142 7.48 13.45 -1.05
C TYR A 142 7.44 14.40 -2.26
N ARG A 143 8.52 14.39 -3.05
CA ARG A 143 8.75 15.31 -4.20
C ARG A 143 7.93 14.96 -5.44
N GLN A 144 7.35 13.76 -5.51
CA GLN A 144 6.50 13.32 -6.60
C GLN A 144 5.28 14.25 -6.74
N PRO A 145 5.10 14.94 -7.88
CA PRO A 145 4.02 15.91 -8.03
C PRO A 145 2.65 15.25 -8.23
N ASN A 146 2.60 14.02 -8.76
CA ASN A 146 1.34 13.33 -9.05
C ASN A 146 0.97 12.40 -7.90
N ARG A 147 -0.29 12.43 -7.50
CA ARG A 147 -0.84 11.63 -6.39
C ARG A 147 -2.19 11.06 -6.80
N ARG A 148 -2.39 9.77 -6.58
CA ARG A 148 -3.71 9.14 -6.66
C ARG A 148 -4.06 8.52 -5.32
N PHE A 149 -5.29 8.78 -4.87
CA PHE A 149 -5.80 8.39 -3.57
C PHE A 149 -6.81 7.27 -3.76
N LEU A 150 -6.61 6.16 -3.05
CA LEU A 150 -7.45 4.97 -3.14
C LEU A 150 -8.05 4.69 -1.76
N ARG A 151 -9.37 4.84 -1.67
CA ARG A 151 -10.17 4.31 -0.57
C ARG A 151 -10.10 2.80 -0.60
N ILE A 152 -9.62 2.18 0.47
CA ILE A 152 -9.58 0.72 0.55
C ILE A 152 -10.87 0.17 1.16
N GLU A 153 -11.42 -0.85 0.51
CA GLU A 153 -12.65 -1.57 0.85
C GLU A 153 -12.38 -3.09 0.74
N ALA A 154 -13.26 -3.94 1.29
CA ALA A 154 -13.21 -5.40 1.16
C ALA A 154 -14.61 -6.02 1.05
#